data_AF-A0AA39DDZ4-F1
#
_entry.id   AF-A0AA39DDZ4-F1
#
_cell.length_a   1.000
_cell.length_b   1.000
_cell.length_c   1.000
_cell.angle_alpha   90.00
_cell.angle_beta   90.00
_cell.angle_gamma   90.00
#
_symmetry.space_group_name_H-M   'P 1'
#
loop_
_entity.id
_entity.type
_entity.pdbx_description
1 polymer ?
#
loop_
_entity_poly.entity_id
_entity_poly.type
_entity_poly.pdbx_seq_one_letter_code
_entity_poly.pdbx_strand_id
1 'polypeptide(L)'
;MDLSEIQAEMLKRHSGPAFGFVKLRLGVRRSPDMVAEIAMEWTKVLRTGAIEANFMGVDISRVMFTMEKGQDITEVSFSHL
;
A
#
# COMPACT_ATOMS: atom_id res chain seq x y z
N MET A 1 30.27 -10.00 14.51
CA MET A 1 29.36 -8.91 14.14
C MET A 1 29.23 -8.02 15.34
N ASP A 2 29.63 -6.76 15.20
CA ASP A 2 29.43 -5.76 16.24
C ASP A 2 27.96 -5.31 16.25
N LEU A 3 27.43 -4.95 17.42
CA LEU A 3 26.04 -4.47 17.59
C LEU A 3 25.78 -3.23 16.72
N SER A 4 26.79 -2.40 16.51
CA SER A 4 26.71 -1.21 15.66
C SER A 4 26.51 -1.55 14.18
N GLU A 5 27.15 -2.61 13.68
CA GLU A 5 27.01 -3.09 12.30
C GLU A 5 25.61 -3.66 12.06
N ILE A 6 25.07 -4.39 13.04
CA ILE A 6 23.70 -4.94 12.98
C ILE A 6 22.69 -3.78 12.95
N GLN A 7 22.84 -2.78 13.81
CA GLN A 7 21.96 -1.60 13.82
C GLN A 7 22.02 -0.83 12.51
N ALA A 8 23.22 -0.57 11.97
CA ALA A 8 23.40 0.12 10.70
C ALA A 8 22.74 -0.65 9.54
N GLU A 9 22.85 -1.98 9.54
CA GLU A 9 22.22 -2.83 8.53
C GLU A 9 20.68 -2.87 8.65
N MET A 10 20.14 -2.83 9.88
CA MET A 10 18.71 -2.67 10.12
C MET A 10 18.20 -1.30 9.63
N LEU A 11 18.95 -0.22 9.90
CA LEU A 11 18.61 1.15 9.48
C LEU A 11 18.58 1.32 7.96
N LYS A 12 19.48 0.68 7.21
CA LYS A 12 19.45 0.71 5.74
C LYS A 12 18.17 0.11 5.16
N ARG A 13 17.58 -0.85 5.86
CA ARG A 13 16.35 -1.50 5.43
C ARG A 13 15.15 -0.63 5.74
N HIS A 14 15.17 0.22 6.78
CA HIS A 14 14.06 1.10 7.15
C HIS A 14 13.77 2.14 6.06
N SER A 15 12.76 1.86 5.25
CA SER A 15 12.14 2.84 4.37
C SER A 15 11.10 3.61 5.17
N GLY A 16 11.15 4.94 5.09
CA GLY A 16 10.18 5.83 5.75
C GLY A 16 8.76 5.65 5.19
N PRO A 17 7.81 6.49 5.62
CA PRO A 17 6.43 6.39 5.15
C PRO A 17 6.34 6.45 3.63
N ALA A 18 5.50 5.60 3.06
CA ALA A 18 5.23 5.55 1.63
C ALA A 18 3.76 5.91 1.35
N PHE A 19 3.53 6.51 0.19
CA PHE A 19 2.18 6.74 -0.32
C PHE A 19 2.18 6.61 -1.84
N GLY A 20 1.02 6.28 -2.40
CA GLY A 20 0.88 6.12 -3.83
C GLY A 20 -0.56 6.02 -4.28
N PHE A 21 -0.73 5.85 -5.58
CA PHE A 21 -2.05 5.72 -6.22
C PHE A 21 -2.12 4.43 -7.01
N VAL A 22 -3.23 3.72 -6.87
CA VAL A 22 -3.59 2.56 -7.68
C VAL A 22 -4.71 2.98 -8.63
N LYS A 23 -4.49 2.76 -9.93
CA LYS A 23 -5.51 2.97 -10.95
C LYS A 23 -6.44 1.76 -10.99
N LEU A 24 -7.74 2.02 -10.90
CA LEU A 24 -8.76 1.01 -11.10
C LEU A 24 -8.98 0.79 -12.60
N ARG A 25 -9.46 -0.42 -12.95
CA ARG A 25 -9.74 -0.80 -14.34
C ARG A 25 -10.64 0.23 -15.04
N LEU A 26 -10.20 0.71 -16.19
CA LEU A 26 -10.92 1.67 -17.05
C LEU A 26 -12.16 1.03 -17.69
N GLY A 27 -13.17 1.84 -18.01
CA GLY A 27 -14.40 1.39 -18.68
C GLY A 27 -15.44 0.75 -17.76
N VAL A 28 -15.11 0.51 -16.49
CA VAL A 28 -16.06 0.01 -15.48
C VAL A 28 -16.75 1.19 -14.81
N ARG A 29 -18.09 1.24 -14.87
CA ARG A 29 -18.87 2.24 -14.14
C ARG A 29 -18.77 1.96 -12.63
N ARG A 30 -18.40 2.98 -11.86
CA ARG A 30 -18.33 2.92 -10.40
C ARG A 30 -18.95 4.18 -9.81
N SER A 31 -19.63 4.03 -8.67
CA SER A 31 -19.96 5.15 -7.80
C SER A 31 -18.80 5.42 -6.82
N PRO A 32 -18.77 6.59 -6.16
CA PRO A 32 -17.85 6.85 -5.06
C PRO A 32 -17.91 5.79 -3.95
N ASP A 33 -19.12 5.33 -3.60
CA ASP A 33 -19.31 4.30 -2.57
C ASP A 33 -18.64 2.97 -2.95
N MET A 34 -18.74 2.56 -4.23
CA MET A 34 -18.04 1.37 -4.72
C MET A 34 -16.52 1.51 -4.62
N VAL A 35 -15.98 2.72 -4.85
CA VAL A 35 -14.53 2.96 -4.71
C VAL A 35 -14.11 2.93 -3.25
N ALA A 36 -14.94 3.48 -2.34
CA ALA A 36 -14.69 3.39 -0.90
C ALA A 36 -14.72 1.93 -0.41
N GLU A 37 -15.65 1.11 -0.90
CA GLU A 37 -15.71 -0.31 -0.61
C GLU A 37 -14.47 -1.05 -1.14
N ILE A 38 -14.05 -0.79 -2.38
CA ILE A 38 -12.81 -1.33 -2.94
C ILE A 38 -11.61 -0.98 -2.05
N ALA A 39 -11.49 0.28 -1.62
CA ALA A 39 -10.42 0.71 -0.73
C ALA A 39 -10.47 -0.01 0.63
N MET A 40 -11.65 -0.19 1.21
CA MET A 40 -11.83 -0.93 2.46
C MET A 40 -11.40 -2.40 2.30
N GLU A 41 -11.82 -3.08 1.23
CA GLU A 41 -11.46 -4.47 0.99
C GLU A 41 -9.96 -4.65 0.76
N TRP A 42 -9.30 -3.76 0.00
CA TRP A 42 -7.84 -3.79 -0.12
C TRP A 42 -7.12 -3.62 1.22
N THR A 43 -7.61 -2.70 2.06
CA THR A 43 -7.08 -2.51 3.42
C THR A 43 -7.25 -3.78 4.27
N LYS A 44 -8.35 -4.51 4.14
CA LYS A 44 -8.56 -5.79 4.84
C LYS A 44 -7.62 -6.88 4.31
N VAL A 45 -7.51 -7.02 2.99
CA VAL A 45 -6.66 -8.04 2.34
C VAL A 45 -5.19 -7.86 2.75
N LEU A 46 -4.64 -6.65 2.68
CA LEU A 46 -3.23 -6.42 3.03
C LEU A 46 -2.94 -6.67 4.51
N ARG A 47 -3.90 -6.37 5.39
CA ARG A 47 -3.79 -6.71 6.81
C ARG A 47 -3.64 -8.21 7.05
N THR A 48 -4.24 -9.07 6.21
CA THR A 48 -4.05 -10.53 6.31
C THR A 48 -2.61 -10.95 6.00
N GLY A 49 -1.89 -10.16 5.19
CA GLY A 49 -0.46 -10.32 4.91
C GLY A 49 0.46 -9.59 5.90
N ALA A 50 -0.07 -9.08 7.02
CA ALA A 50 0.66 -8.24 7.98
C ALA A 50 1.26 -6.95 7.39
N ILE A 51 0.73 -6.49 6.24
CA ILE A 51 1.12 -5.22 5.62
C ILE A 51 0.22 -4.12 6.17
N GLU A 52 0.81 -3.14 6.86
CA GLU A 52 0.12 -1.99 7.45
C GLU A 52 -0.08 -0.87 6.40
N ALA A 53 -0.96 -1.13 5.43
CA ALA A 53 -1.36 -0.15 4.42
C ALA A 53 -2.83 0.27 4.59
N ASN A 54 -3.11 1.57 4.47
CA ASN A 54 -4.46 2.11 4.48
C ASN A 54 -4.83 2.63 3.10
N PHE A 55 -5.96 2.20 2.56
CA PHE A 55 -6.46 2.65 1.26
C PHE A 55 -7.64 3.61 1.42
N MET A 56 -7.72 4.59 0.51
CA MET A 56 -8.81 5.56 0.46
C MET A 56 -9.20 5.87 -0.99
N GLY A 57 -10.50 6.00 -1.25
CA GLY A 57 -10.98 6.46 -2.55
C GLY A 57 -10.66 7.94 -2.79
N VAL A 58 -10.10 8.27 -3.95
CA VAL A 58 -9.78 9.66 -4.34
C VAL A 58 -10.68 10.13 -5.47
N ASP A 59 -10.94 9.26 -6.44
CA ASP A 59 -11.91 9.49 -7.52
C ASP A 59 -12.48 8.15 -8.01
N ILE A 60 -13.43 8.19 -8.95
CA ILE A 60 -14.12 6.99 -9.47
C ILE A 60 -13.19 5.96 -10.16
N SER A 61 -11.94 6.33 -10.43
CA SER A 61 -10.94 5.54 -11.16
C SER A 61 -9.66 5.28 -10.36
N ARG A 62 -9.52 5.81 -9.14
CA ARG A 62 -8.27 5.74 -8.38
C ARG A 62 -8.51 5.62 -6.88
N VAL A 63 -7.67 4.81 -6.25
CA VAL A 63 -7.51 4.75 -4.80
C VAL A 63 -6.10 5.16 -4.43
N MET A 64 -5.94 5.90 -3.34
CA MET A 64 -4.66 6.20 -2.74
C MET A 64 -4.38 5.17 -1.64
N PHE A 65 -3.10 4.87 -1.40
CA PHE A 65 -2.67 4.17 -0.20
C PHE A 65 -1.61 4.96 0.55
N THR A 66 -1.55 4.74 1.86
CA THR A 66 -0.47 5.18 2.74
C THR A 66 0.05 4.01 3.57
N MET A 67 1.35 4.01 3.87
CA MET A 67 2.05 2.98 4.64
C MET A 67 3.05 3.64 5.56
N GLU A 68 3.07 3.27 6.83
CA GLU A 68 4.05 3.79 7.80
C GLU A 68 5.44 3.19 7.57
N LYS A 69 5.49 1.91 7.21
CA LYS A 69 6.71 1.18 6.83
C LYS A 69 6.74 1.06 5.31
N GLY A 70 7.44 1.95 4.62
CA GLY A 70 7.56 1.91 3.16
C GLY A 70 8.33 0.70 2.63
N GLN A 71 8.86 -0.14 3.52
CA GLN A 71 9.62 -1.36 3.21
C GLN A 71 8.77 -2.37 2.44
N ASP A 72 7.47 -2.42 2.75
CA ASP A 72 6.54 -3.40 2.19
C ASP A 72 5.93 -2.91 0.85
N ILE A 73 6.38 -1.76 0.32
CA ILE A 73 5.85 -1.19 -0.92
C ILE A 73 6.03 -2.11 -2.14
N THR A 74 7.07 -2.95 -2.14
CA THR A 74 7.29 -3.95 -3.20
C THR A 74 6.22 -5.04 -3.17
N GLU A 75 5.61 -5.30 -2.02
CA GLU A 75 4.52 -6.27 -1.87
C GLU A 75 3.16 -5.71 -2.31
N VAL A 76 3.01 -4.38 -2.29
CA VAL A 76 1.82 -3.67 -2.79
C VAL A 76 1.90 -3.40 -4.31
N SER A 77 3.09 -3.53 -4.90
CA SER A 77 3.30 -3.30 -6.32
C SER A 77 2.77 -4.48 -7.15
N PHE A 78 1.51 -4.39 -7.58
CA PHE A 78 0.89 -5.32 -8.54
C PHE A 78 1.54 -5.20 -9.92
N SER A 79 2.73 -5.76 -10.04
CA SER A 79 3.36 -6.05 -11.33
C SER A 79 2.80 -7.39 -11.82
N HIS A 80 2.10 -7.35 -12.96
CA HIS A 80 1.59 -8.51 -13.73
C HIS A 80 0.19 -9.06 -13.38
N LEU A 81 -0.84 -8.21 -13.41
CA LEU A 81 -2.19 -8.62 -13.85
C LEU A 81 -2.79 -7.60 -14.83
#